data_AF-A0AA95HDW8-F1
#
_entry.id   AF-A0AA95HDW8-F1
#
_cell.length_a   1.000
_cell.length_b   1.000
_cell.length_c   1.000
_cell.angle_alpha   90.00
_cell.angle_beta   90.00
_cell.angle_gamma   90.00
#
_symmetry.space_group_name_H-M   'P 1'
#
loop_
_entity.id
_entity.type
_entity.pdbx_description
1 polymer ?
#
loop_
_entity_poly.entity_id
_entity_poly.type
_entity_poly.pdbx_seq_one_letter_code
_entity_poly.pdbx_strand_id
1 'polypeptide(L)'
;MLARIPWVQENGNTTLQAPAAQLPIHKDGNALLDALHDDPHLGAFLRIPGKDNGFDIEGLAVVGQRVFLGLRGPVLRGWAVILELAVEADNDAPSTLQLVKIGKGKRPYRKHFLPLNGLGVRDLCVQGNDLLILAGPTMSIDGPVRVYRWLGGANPNADSLVTTEASQIVTEIPHGHGDDHAEGMCLWQQADGQDALLIVYDNAAQARKRGKDGVLADLFLITSG
;
A
#
# COMPACT_ATOMS: atom_id res chain seq x y z
N MET A 1 9.19 0.71 9.20
CA MET A 1 8.61 1.02 10.52
C MET A 1 7.11 1.14 10.35
N LEU A 2 6.30 0.42 11.12
CA LEU A 2 4.84 0.61 11.16
C LEU A 2 4.48 1.24 12.51
N ALA A 3 3.80 2.39 12.47
CA ALA A 3 3.43 3.14 13.64
C ALA A 3 1.99 3.67 13.55
N ARG A 4 1.38 3.88 14.72
CA ARG A 4 0.07 4.49 14.91
C ARG A 4 0.27 5.75 15.73
N ILE A 5 -0.15 6.89 15.17
CA ILE A 5 -0.10 8.19 15.83
C ILE A 5 -1.55 8.64 16.03
N PRO A 6 -2.14 8.50 17.23
CA PRO A 6 -3.52 8.88 17.48
C PRO A 6 -3.57 10.38 17.78
N TRP A 7 -4.00 11.17 16.79
CA TRP A 7 -4.11 12.63 16.91
C TRP A 7 -5.50 13.12 16.51
N VAL A 8 -5.87 14.29 17.02
CA VAL A 8 -7.07 15.04 16.61
C VAL A 8 -6.69 16.49 16.33
N GLN A 9 -7.48 17.14 15.47
CA GLN A 9 -7.36 18.57 15.21
C GLN A 9 -8.48 19.32 15.92
N GLU A 10 -8.13 20.23 16.83
CA GLU A 10 -9.08 21.08 17.55
C GLU A 10 -8.61 22.53 17.44
N ASN A 11 -9.47 23.41 16.93
CA ASN A 11 -9.18 24.84 16.73
C ASN A 11 -7.87 25.13 15.97
N GLY A 12 -7.53 24.27 15.00
CA GLY A 12 -6.30 24.39 14.22
C GLY A 12 -5.04 23.81 14.89
N ASN A 13 -5.14 23.34 16.13
CA ASN A 13 -4.05 22.66 16.85
C ASN A 13 -4.18 21.15 16.75
N THR A 14 -3.04 20.47 16.61
CA THR A 14 -2.96 19.00 16.60
C THR A 14 -2.56 18.49 17.99
N THR A 15 -3.39 17.65 18.59
CA THR A 15 -3.16 17.08 19.92
C THR A 15 -3.19 15.55 19.86
N LEU A 16 -2.23 14.89 20.52
CA LEU A 16 -2.23 13.44 20.69
C LEU A 16 -3.32 13.01 21.68
N GLN A 17 -4.13 12.03 21.29
CA GLN A 17 -5.20 11.46 22.13
C GLN A 17 -4.72 10.28 22.99
N ALA A 18 -3.61 9.64 22.59
CA ALA A 18 -2.96 8.56 23.31
C ALA A 18 -1.47 8.54 22.92
N PRO A 19 -0.62 7.74 23.59
CA PRO A 19 0.75 7.55 23.16
C PRO A 19 0.80 7.06 21.70
N ALA A 20 1.72 7.63 20.92
CA ALA A 20 2.09 7.03 19.65
C ALA A 20 2.68 5.64 19.93
N ALA A 21 2.36 4.68 19.06
CA ALA A 21 2.77 3.31 19.21
C ALA A 21 3.40 2.78 17.92
N GLN A 22 4.35 1.86 18.01
CA GLN A 22 4.95 1.24 16.84
C GLN A 22 5.20 -0.25 17.05
N LEU A 23 5.28 -0.99 15.95
CA LEU A 23 5.79 -2.36 16.01
C LEU A 23 7.25 -2.36 16.53
N PRO A 24 7.64 -3.36 17.33
CA PRO A 24 9.00 -3.48 17.84
C PRO A 24 10.04 -3.44 16.72
N ILE A 25 11.07 -2.62 16.94
CA ILE A 25 12.28 -2.53 16.10
C ILE A 25 13.46 -2.89 16.99
N HIS A 26 14.37 -3.71 16.49
CA HIS A 26 15.60 -4.08 17.15
C HIS A 26 16.78 -3.93 16.19
N LYS A 27 17.99 -4.14 16.69
CA LYS A 27 19.25 -3.90 15.95
C LYS A 27 19.27 -4.57 14.57
N ASP A 28 18.77 -5.81 14.51
CA ASP A 28 18.90 -6.67 13.33
C ASP A 28 17.58 -6.82 12.55
N GLY A 29 16.52 -6.06 12.89
CA GLY A 29 15.22 -6.23 12.23
C GLY A 29 14.04 -5.56 12.94
N ASN A 30 12.85 -6.08 12.66
CA ASN A 30 11.62 -5.67 13.30
C ASN A 30 10.61 -6.83 13.31
N ALA A 31 9.58 -6.69 14.15
CA ALA A 31 8.57 -7.73 14.36
C ALA A 31 7.87 -8.23 13.08
N LEU A 32 7.73 -7.38 12.05
CA LEU A 32 7.15 -7.80 10.77
C LEU A 32 8.11 -8.68 9.97
N LEU A 33 9.40 -8.32 9.92
CA LEU A 33 10.41 -9.15 9.23
C LEU A 33 10.59 -10.49 9.95
N ASP A 34 10.59 -10.50 11.27
CA ASP A 34 10.64 -11.74 12.06
C ASP A 34 9.45 -12.66 11.74
N ALA A 35 8.24 -12.09 11.64
CA ALA A 35 7.05 -12.83 11.28
C ALA A 35 7.11 -13.43 9.85
N LEU A 36 7.83 -12.79 8.94
CA LEU A 36 7.96 -13.19 7.55
C LEU A 36 9.18 -14.09 7.28
N HIS A 37 10.10 -14.23 8.23
CA HIS A 37 11.39 -14.90 8.05
C HIS A 37 11.26 -16.31 7.44
N ASP A 38 10.35 -17.12 7.98
CA ASP A 38 10.10 -18.49 7.52
C ASP A 38 8.92 -18.59 6.54
N ASP A 39 8.42 -17.47 6.01
CA ASP A 39 7.32 -17.51 5.05
C ASP A 39 7.80 -18.18 3.74
N PRO A 40 7.10 -19.22 3.24
CA PRO A 40 7.55 -19.96 2.07
C PRO A 40 7.55 -19.14 0.77
N HIS A 41 6.83 -18.02 0.71
CA HIS A 41 6.77 -17.15 -0.46
C HIS A 41 7.66 -15.92 -0.31
N LEU A 42 7.79 -15.37 0.90
CA LEU A 42 8.43 -14.06 1.12
C LEU A 42 9.78 -14.11 1.83
N GLY A 43 10.03 -15.14 2.66
CA GLY A 43 11.24 -15.21 3.50
C GLY A 43 12.54 -15.12 2.70
N ALA A 44 12.59 -15.78 1.54
CA ALA A 44 13.77 -15.74 0.67
C ALA A 44 14.06 -14.35 0.05
N PHE A 45 13.07 -13.47 -0.02
CA PHE A 45 13.17 -12.13 -0.62
C PHE A 45 13.56 -11.05 0.39
N LEU A 46 13.54 -11.35 1.70
CA LEU A 46 13.97 -10.41 2.75
C LEU A 46 15.46 -10.05 2.68
N ARG A 47 16.27 -10.90 2.05
CA ARG A 47 17.72 -10.70 1.83
C ARG A 47 18.06 -10.10 0.46
N ILE A 48 17.07 -9.88 -0.39
CA ILE A 48 17.26 -9.30 -1.72
C ILE A 48 17.00 -7.80 -1.60
N PRO A 49 17.83 -6.93 -2.21
CA PRO A 49 17.56 -5.50 -2.24
C PRO A 49 16.18 -5.20 -2.86
N GLY A 50 15.43 -4.25 -2.28
CA GLY A 50 14.09 -3.90 -2.77
C GLY A 50 14.08 -3.48 -4.25
N LYS A 51 15.15 -2.83 -4.73
CA LYS A 51 15.30 -2.43 -6.14
C LYS A 51 15.54 -3.59 -7.12
N ASP A 52 15.83 -4.78 -6.60
CA ASP A 52 16.07 -6.02 -7.35
C ASP A 52 14.93 -7.03 -7.12
N ASN A 53 13.69 -6.54 -7.00
CA ASN A 53 12.49 -7.33 -6.68
C ASN A 53 12.55 -8.01 -5.29
N GLY A 54 13.38 -7.50 -4.38
CA GLY A 54 13.37 -7.89 -2.97
C GLY A 54 12.16 -7.36 -2.22
N PHE A 55 12.06 -7.71 -0.93
CA PHE A 55 10.95 -7.27 -0.09
C PHE A 55 10.94 -5.74 0.05
N ASP A 56 9.91 -5.10 -0.48
CA ASP A 56 9.72 -3.66 -0.40
C ASP A 56 8.24 -3.30 -0.30
N ILE A 57 7.90 -2.45 0.66
CA ILE A 57 6.54 -2.01 0.97
C ILE A 57 6.43 -0.55 0.56
N GLU A 58 5.49 -0.26 -0.34
CA GLU A 58 5.20 1.11 -0.78
C GLU A 58 3.73 1.46 -0.54
N GLY A 59 2.81 0.51 -0.80
CA GLY A 59 1.39 0.74 -0.58
C GLY A 59 0.94 0.54 0.86
N LEU A 60 0.06 1.42 1.34
CA LEU A 60 -0.52 1.35 2.68
C LEU A 60 -2.00 1.74 2.65
N ALA A 61 -2.86 0.85 3.13
CA ALA A 61 -4.27 1.16 3.37
C ALA A 61 -4.71 0.66 4.76
N VAL A 62 -5.67 1.34 5.38
CA VAL A 62 -6.17 0.99 6.72
C VAL A 62 -7.69 0.82 6.67
N VAL A 63 -8.19 -0.29 7.20
CA VAL A 63 -9.62 -0.58 7.35
C VAL A 63 -9.90 -1.02 8.79
N GLY A 64 -10.39 -0.09 9.61
CA GLY A 64 -10.55 -0.32 11.04
C GLY A 64 -9.19 -0.60 11.71
N GLN A 65 -9.04 -1.77 12.33
CA GLN A 65 -7.79 -2.20 12.97
C GLN A 65 -6.85 -2.98 12.03
N ARG A 66 -7.24 -3.14 10.76
CA ARG A 66 -6.47 -3.87 9.76
C ARG A 66 -5.65 -2.93 8.92
N VAL A 67 -4.44 -3.36 8.60
CA VAL A 67 -3.48 -2.64 7.76
C VAL A 67 -3.14 -3.52 6.58
N PHE A 68 -3.35 -3.00 5.38
CA PHE A 68 -2.94 -3.62 4.12
C PHE A 68 -1.62 -3.00 3.68
N LEU A 69 -0.60 -3.84 3.50
CA LEU A 69 0.71 -3.46 3.01
C LEU A 69 0.87 -3.98 1.58
N GLY A 70 0.91 -3.07 0.62
CA GLY A 70 1.16 -3.36 -0.78
C GLY A 70 2.66 -3.51 -1.03
N LEU A 71 3.06 -4.66 -1.58
CA LEU A 71 4.46 -4.90 -1.89
C LEU A 71 4.78 -4.43 -3.31
N ARG A 72 5.75 -3.51 -3.45
CA ARG A 72 6.39 -3.25 -4.74
C ARG A 72 7.15 -4.49 -5.20
N GLY A 73 7.85 -5.12 -4.26
CA GLY A 73 8.53 -6.38 -4.46
C GLY A 73 8.37 -7.29 -3.24
N PRO A 74 8.34 -8.61 -3.41
CA PRO A 74 8.51 -9.32 -4.67
C PRO A 74 7.22 -9.43 -5.49
N VAL A 75 7.37 -9.40 -6.81
CA VAL A 75 6.37 -9.96 -7.74
C VAL A 75 6.77 -11.40 -8.08
N LEU A 76 5.81 -12.32 -7.94
CA LEU A 76 6.02 -13.76 -8.04
C LEU A 76 5.31 -14.32 -9.27
N ARG A 77 6.06 -14.57 -10.36
CA ARG A 77 5.50 -15.10 -11.62
C ARG A 77 4.27 -14.32 -12.13
N GLY A 78 4.34 -12.98 -12.06
CA GLY A 78 3.25 -12.09 -12.49
C GLY A 78 2.27 -11.69 -11.39
N TRP A 79 2.38 -12.28 -10.19
CA TRP A 79 1.51 -11.99 -9.05
C TRP A 79 2.11 -10.97 -8.11
N ALA A 80 1.39 -9.87 -7.87
CA ALA A 80 1.68 -8.94 -6.80
C ALA A 80 1.21 -9.50 -5.46
N VAL A 81 1.77 -9.00 -4.36
CA VAL A 81 1.43 -9.44 -3.01
C VAL A 81 0.96 -8.26 -2.18
N ILE A 82 -0.16 -8.44 -1.47
CA ILE A 82 -0.59 -7.58 -0.38
C ILE A 82 -0.58 -8.40 0.92
N LEU A 83 0.04 -7.85 1.97
CA LEU A 83 -0.05 -8.39 3.32
C LEU A 83 -1.20 -7.71 4.07
N GLU A 84 -2.12 -8.50 4.62
CA GLU A 84 -3.12 -8.00 5.59
C GLU A 84 -2.59 -8.30 6.99
N LEU A 85 -2.42 -7.24 7.78
CA LEU A 85 -2.05 -7.28 9.19
C LEU A 85 -3.24 -6.82 10.03
N ALA A 86 -3.28 -7.26 11.28
CA ALA A 86 -4.05 -6.59 12.32
C ALA A 86 -3.10 -6.24 13.46
N VAL A 87 -3.25 -5.04 14.01
CA VAL A 87 -2.38 -4.53 15.08
C VAL A 87 -3.20 -4.06 16.25
N GLU A 88 -2.71 -4.34 17.46
CA GLU A 88 -3.28 -3.85 18.71
C GLU A 88 -2.17 -3.24 19.58
N ALA A 89 -2.54 -2.35 20.50
CA ALA A 89 -1.57 -1.85 21.47
C ALA A 89 -1.36 -2.89 22.57
N ASP A 90 -0.13 -2.99 23.05
CA ASP A 90 0.18 -3.77 24.24
C ASP A 90 -0.50 -3.12 25.47
N ASN A 91 -1.18 -3.94 26.27
CA ASN A 91 -1.90 -3.47 27.46
C ASN A 91 -0.95 -2.95 28.54
N ASP A 92 0.23 -3.56 28.67
CA ASP A 92 1.24 -3.21 29.67
C ASP A 92 2.24 -2.16 29.12
N ALA A 93 2.35 -2.04 27.79
CA ALA A 93 3.21 -1.07 27.12
C ALA A 93 2.49 -0.33 25.96
N PRO A 94 1.61 0.65 26.23
CA PRO A 94 0.73 1.28 25.21
C PRO A 94 1.42 1.96 24.01
N SER A 95 2.73 2.22 24.10
CA SER A 95 3.58 2.70 22.99
C SER A 95 4.13 1.57 22.09
N THR A 96 3.77 0.33 22.37
CA THR A 96 4.16 -0.85 21.59
C THR A 96 2.93 -1.42 20.90
N LEU A 97 3.04 -1.67 19.59
CA LEU A 97 2.05 -2.43 18.83
C LEU A 97 2.44 -3.90 18.79
N GLN A 98 1.44 -4.78 18.83
CA GLN A 98 1.60 -6.22 18.62
C GLN A 98 0.87 -6.66 17.35
N LEU A 99 1.43 -7.64 16.65
CA LEU A 99 0.77 -8.28 15.50
C LEU A 99 -0.25 -9.32 15.98
N VAL A 100 -1.50 -9.16 15.54
CA VAL A 100 -2.60 -10.06 15.87
C VAL A 100 -2.61 -11.27 14.93
N LYS A 101 -2.87 -12.45 15.49
CA LYS A 101 -2.86 -13.74 14.80
C LYS A 101 -4.13 -13.97 13.98
N ILE A 102 -4.21 -13.34 12.80
CA ILE A 102 -5.38 -13.39 11.90
C ILE A 102 -5.29 -14.41 10.75
N GLY A 103 -4.10 -14.94 10.50
CA GLY A 103 -3.82 -15.86 9.40
C GLY A 103 -4.02 -17.33 9.76
N LYS A 104 -3.98 -18.19 8.72
CA LYS A 104 -4.01 -19.64 8.86
C LYS A 104 -2.92 -20.12 9.83
N GLY A 105 -3.28 -21.06 10.72
CA GLY A 105 -2.32 -21.61 11.69
C GLY A 105 -1.86 -20.62 12.75
N LYS A 106 -2.69 -19.59 13.07
CA LYS A 106 -2.35 -18.51 14.00
C LYS A 106 -1.16 -17.66 13.55
N ARG A 107 -0.94 -17.56 12.23
CA ARG A 107 0.06 -16.66 11.65
C ARG A 107 -0.35 -15.20 11.85
N PRO A 108 0.60 -14.28 12.14
CA PRO A 108 0.30 -12.86 12.42
C PRO A 108 -0.05 -12.00 11.19
N TYR A 109 -0.38 -12.63 10.05
CA TYR A 109 -0.75 -11.95 8.81
C TYR A 109 -1.48 -12.90 7.86
N ARG A 110 -2.19 -12.31 6.90
CA ARG A 110 -2.70 -12.98 5.70
C ARG A 110 -2.00 -12.46 4.45
N LYS A 111 -2.05 -13.26 3.39
CA LYS A 111 -1.45 -12.95 2.09
C LYS A 111 -2.52 -12.94 1.01
N HIS A 112 -2.49 -11.93 0.18
CA HIS A 112 -3.36 -11.82 -0.99
C HIS A 112 -2.48 -11.68 -2.23
N PHE A 113 -2.65 -12.61 -3.17
CA PHE A 113 -1.93 -12.63 -4.43
C PHE A 113 -2.85 -12.08 -5.52
N LEU A 114 -2.39 -11.04 -6.23
CA LEU A 114 -3.18 -10.37 -7.26
C LEU A 114 -2.52 -10.49 -8.65
N PRO A 115 -3.29 -10.78 -9.71
CA PRO A 115 -2.76 -10.96 -11.06
C PRO A 115 -2.54 -9.61 -11.74
N LEU A 116 -1.56 -8.83 -11.25
CA LEU A 116 -1.28 -7.47 -11.76
C LEU A 116 -0.33 -7.47 -12.97
N ASN A 117 -0.25 -8.60 -13.70
CA ASN A 117 0.54 -8.76 -14.93
C ASN A 117 2.02 -8.38 -14.79
N GLY A 118 2.65 -8.75 -13.66
CA GLY A 118 4.07 -8.46 -13.43
C GLY A 118 4.36 -7.13 -12.75
N LEU A 119 3.33 -6.33 -12.48
CA LEU A 119 3.46 -5.06 -11.76
C LEU A 119 3.41 -5.28 -10.25
N GLY A 120 4.20 -4.51 -9.51
CA GLY A 120 4.18 -4.42 -8.04
C GLY A 120 3.25 -3.32 -7.56
N VAL A 121 2.86 -3.35 -6.29
CA VAL A 121 2.00 -2.33 -5.68
C VAL A 121 2.82 -1.10 -5.30
N ARG A 122 2.35 0.08 -5.70
CA ARG A 122 2.89 1.39 -5.35
C ARG A 122 2.12 2.09 -4.27
N ASP A 123 0.80 2.08 -4.39
CA ASP A 123 -0.07 2.68 -3.40
C ASP A 123 -1.39 1.93 -3.30
N LEU A 124 -2.08 2.10 -2.17
CA LEU A 124 -3.36 1.49 -1.87
C LEU A 124 -4.35 2.55 -1.40
N CYS A 125 -5.58 2.48 -1.90
CA CYS A 125 -6.65 3.37 -1.45
C CYS A 125 -7.95 2.58 -1.25
N VAL A 126 -8.64 2.80 -0.15
CA VAL A 126 -9.92 2.12 0.14
C VAL A 126 -11.06 2.92 -0.48
N GLN A 127 -11.91 2.26 -1.28
CA GLN A 127 -13.15 2.85 -1.80
C GLN A 127 -14.32 1.93 -1.47
N GLY A 128 -15.13 2.32 -0.48
CA GLY A 128 -16.24 1.48 -0.01
C GLY A 128 -15.75 0.11 0.49
N ASN A 129 -16.19 -0.97 -0.14
CA ASN A 129 -15.77 -2.34 0.17
C ASN A 129 -14.58 -2.83 -0.67
N ASP A 130 -14.10 -2.01 -1.60
CA ASP A 130 -13.07 -2.36 -2.55
C ASP A 130 -11.73 -1.73 -2.18
N LEU A 131 -10.65 -2.31 -2.72
CA LEU A 131 -9.31 -1.77 -2.59
C LEU A 131 -8.81 -1.35 -3.98
N LEU A 132 -8.52 -0.07 -4.14
CA LEU A 132 -7.84 0.48 -5.31
C LEU A 132 -6.33 0.33 -5.13
N ILE A 133 -5.64 -0.01 -6.21
CA ILE A 133 -4.24 -0.40 -6.20
C ILE A 133 -3.54 0.33 -7.34
N LEU A 134 -2.66 1.28 -7.01
CA LEU A 134 -1.71 1.81 -7.99
C LEU A 134 -0.61 0.78 -8.17
N ALA A 135 -0.36 0.34 -9.40
CA ALA A 135 0.61 -0.69 -9.72
C ALA A 135 1.56 -0.25 -10.84
N GLY A 136 2.84 -0.58 -10.68
CA GLY A 136 3.92 -0.21 -11.60
C GLY A 136 5.10 -1.19 -11.59
N PRO A 137 6.12 -0.98 -12.44
CA PRO A 137 7.27 -1.89 -12.58
C PRO A 137 7.99 -2.14 -11.25
N THR A 138 8.52 -3.33 -10.99
CA THR A 138 9.18 -3.60 -9.68
C THR A 138 10.62 -3.09 -9.59
N MET A 139 11.21 -2.59 -10.67
CA MET A 139 12.60 -2.13 -10.72
C MET A 139 12.63 -0.69 -11.26
N SER A 140 13.81 -0.06 -11.25
CA SER A 140 14.02 1.28 -11.82
C SER A 140 14.03 1.26 -13.35
N ILE A 141 12.91 0.83 -13.95
CA ILE A 141 12.67 0.80 -15.39
C ILE A 141 11.34 1.50 -15.67
N ASP A 142 11.27 2.14 -16.82
CA ASP A 142 9.99 2.62 -17.34
C ASP A 142 9.10 1.42 -17.71
N GLY A 143 7.80 1.57 -17.55
CA GLY A 143 6.84 0.54 -17.91
C GLY A 143 5.41 0.88 -17.50
N PRO A 144 4.46 0.00 -17.83
CA PRO A 144 3.04 0.26 -17.62
C PRO A 144 2.73 0.60 -16.16
N VAL A 145 1.93 1.65 -15.98
CA VAL A 145 1.36 2.05 -14.69
C VAL A 145 -0.15 2.00 -14.78
N ARG A 146 -0.79 1.34 -13.83
CA ARG A 146 -2.24 1.11 -13.86
C ARG A 146 -2.84 1.22 -12.47
N VAL A 147 -4.09 1.66 -12.42
CA VAL A 147 -4.92 1.52 -11.23
C VAL A 147 -5.82 0.30 -11.41
N TYR A 148 -5.73 -0.63 -10.47
CA TYR A 148 -6.62 -1.79 -10.38
C TYR A 148 -7.63 -1.59 -9.25
N ARG A 149 -8.80 -2.21 -9.38
CA ARG A 149 -9.80 -2.36 -8.33
C ARG A 149 -9.90 -3.84 -7.96
N TRP A 150 -9.55 -4.15 -6.72
CA TRP A 150 -9.84 -5.43 -6.12
C TRP A 150 -11.21 -5.39 -5.45
N LEU A 151 -12.19 -6.05 -6.08
CA LEU A 151 -13.56 -6.13 -5.59
C LEU A 151 -13.60 -6.88 -4.24
N GLY A 152 -14.20 -6.26 -3.23
CA GLY A 152 -14.23 -6.78 -1.85
C GLY A 152 -12.88 -6.76 -1.13
N GLY A 153 -11.85 -6.14 -1.72
CA GLY A 153 -10.48 -6.14 -1.21
C GLY A 153 -10.31 -5.42 0.12
N ALA A 154 -11.27 -4.60 0.54
CA ALA A 154 -11.27 -4.00 1.87
C ALA A 154 -11.71 -4.97 2.97
N ASN A 155 -12.31 -6.12 2.63
CA ASN A 155 -12.81 -7.08 3.61
C ASN A 155 -12.60 -8.57 3.25
N PRO A 156 -11.36 -9.01 2.95
CA PRO A 156 -11.08 -10.43 2.82
C PRO A 156 -11.23 -11.16 4.17
N ASN A 157 -11.67 -12.41 4.11
CA ASN A 157 -11.87 -13.26 5.30
C ASN A 157 -10.78 -14.31 5.50
N ALA A 158 -9.88 -14.49 4.54
CA ALA A 158 -8.78 -15.46 4.55
C ALA A 158 -7.68 -15.05 3.56
N ASP A 159 -6.56 -15.81 3.55
CA ASP A 159 -5.58 -15.75 2.45
C ASP A 159 -6.30 -15.88 1.10
N SER A 160 -5.86 -15.12 0.09
CA SER A 160 -6.58 -15.07 -1.19
C SER A 160 -5.62 -15.21 -2.38
N LEU A 161 -6.08 -15.94 -3.40
CA LEU A 161 -5.58 -15.86 -4.76
C LEU A 161 -6.68 -15.15 -5.56
N VAL A 162 -6.48 -13.88 -5.87
CA VAL A 162 -7.50 -13.03 -6.48
C VAL A 162 -7.62 -13.39 -7.96
N THR A 163 -8.85 -13.54 -8.46
CA THR A 163 -9.06 -13.85 -9.87
C THR A 163 -8.98 -12.58 -10.72
N THR A 164 -8.81 -12.75 -12.03
CA THR A 164 -8.85 -11.64 -13.00
C THR A 164 -10.17 -10.89 -12.98
N GLU A 165 -11.29 -11.58 -12.75
CA GLU A 165 -12.62 -10.98 -12.69
C GLU A 165 -12.79 -10.09 -11.45
N ALA A 166 -12.13 -10.47 -10.35
CA ALA A 166 -12.10 -9.72 -9.10
C ALA A 166 -11.03 -8.62 -9.07
N SER A 167 -10.19 -8.50 -10.11
CA SER A 167 -9.12 -7.51 -10.23
C SER A 167 -9.25 -6.74 -11.55
N GLN A 168 -10.03 -5.66 -11.52
CA GLN A 168 -10.40 -4.91 -12.71
C GLN A 168 -9.48 -3.71 -12.93
N ILE A 169 -9.09 -3.43 -14.18
CA ILE A 169 -8.36 -2.19 -14.49
C ILE A 169 -9.37 -1.04 -14.47
N VAL A 170 -9.09 -0.02 -13.66
CA VAL A 170 -9.88 1.20 -13.56
C VAL A 170 -9.40 2.23 -14.58
N THR A 171 -8.09 2.46 -14.64
CA THR A 171 -7.47 3.37 -15.59
C THR A 171 -5.99 3.03 -15.77
N GLU A 172 -5.42 3.42 -16.90
CA GLU A 172 -3.97 3.46 -17.12
C GLU A 172 -3.45 4.86 -16.78
N ILE A 173 -2.28 4.93 -16.17
CA ILE A 173 -1.62 6.18 -15.83
C ILE A 173 -0.48 6.40 -16.85
N PRO A 174 -0.49 7.53 -17.58
CA PRO A 174 0.62 7.87 -18.47
C PRO A 174 1.94 7.98 -17.69
N HIS A 175 3.02 7.50 -18.28
CA HIS A 175 4.39 7.66 -17.78
C HIS A 175 5.28 8.14 -18.92
N GLY A 176 6.36 8.83 -18.58
CA GLY A 176 7.35 9.29 -19.52
C GLY A 176 8.57 8.37 -19.60
N HIS A 177 9.64 8.89 -20.19
CA HIS A 177 10.91 8.17 -20.32
C HIS A 177 11.88 8.66 -19.25
N GLY A 178 11.96 7.92 -18.15
CA GLY A 178 12.73 8.31 -16.98
C GLY A 178 12.11 9.45 -16.17
N ASP A 179 10.84 9.80 -16.41
CA ASP A 179 10.06 10.78 -15.65
C ASP A 179 8.58 10.38 -15.56
N ASP A 180 7.81 11.13 -14.76
CA ASP A 180 6.37 10.90 -14.54
C ASP A 180 6.05 9.49 -14.05
N HIS A 181 6.83 9.01 -13.07
CA HIS A 181 6.57 7.73 -12.41
C HIS A 181 5.52 7.93 -11.32
N ALA A 182 4.30 7.43 -11.53
CA ALA A 182 3.26 7.58 -10.53
C ALA A 182 3.57 6.72 -9.30
N GLU A 183 3.57 7.35 -8.13
CA GLU A 183 3.99 6.72 -6.86
C GLU A 183 2.97 6.89 -5.74
N GLY A 184 2.04 7.86 -5.84
CA GLY A 184 1.01 8.09 -4.83
C GLY A 184 -0.37 8.29 -5.43
N MET A 185 -1.38 7.83 -4.69
CA MET A 185 -2.78 7.89 -5.08
C MET A 185 -3.68 8.14 -3.88
N CYS A 186 -4.65 9.05 -4.01
CA CYS A 186 -5.75 9.14 -3.04
C CYS A 186 -7.09 9.43 -3.72
N LEU A 187 -8.18 9.08 -3.04
CA LEU A 187 -9.52 9.50 -3.45
C LEU A 187 -9.66 11.00 -3.26
N TRP A 188 -10.19 11.65 -4.29
CA TRP A 188 -10.52 13.05 -4.31
C TRP A 188 -11.98 13.22 -4.72
N GLN A 189 -12.77 13.88 -3.88
CA GLN A 189 -14.14 14.20 -4.24
C GLN A 189 -14.20 15.55 -4.96
N GLN A 190 -14.75 15.56 -6.17
CA GLN A 190 -14.99 16.77 -6.93
C GLN A 190 -16.11 17.61 -6.30
N ALA A 191 -16.21 18.88 -6.69
CA ALA A 191 -17.23 19.80 -6.16
C ALA A 191 -18.68 19.36 -6.48
N ASP A 192 -18.87 18.58 -7.55
CA ASP A 192 -20.15 17.99 -7.94
C ASP A 192 -20.44 16.63 -7.26
N GLY A 193 -19.54 16.18 -6.39
CA GLY A 193 -19.64 14.93 -5.65
C GLY A 193 -19.08 13.71 -6.37
N GLN A 194 -18.58 13.84 -7.61
CA GLN A 194 -17.98 12.73 -8.34
C GLN A 194 -16.62 12.32 -7.74
N ASP A 195 -16.39 11.01 -7.63
CA ASP A 195 -15.10 10.47 -7.21
C ASP A 195 -14.05 10.61 -8.33
N ALA A 196 -12.87 11.04 -7.93
CA ALA A 196 -11.67 11.05 -8.75
C ALA A 196 -10.50 10.45 -7.97
N LEU A 197 -9.44 10.11 -8.70
CA LEU A 197 -8.15 9.77 -8.13
C LEU A 197 -7.18 10.91 -8.36
N LEU A 198 -6.65 11.45 -7.27
CA LEU A 198 -5.48 12.32 -7.31
C LEU A 198 -4.24 11.45 -7.41
N ILE A 199 -3.46 11.64 -8.48
CA ILE A 199 -2.23 10.90 -8.74
C ILE A 199 -1.04 11.85 -8.66
N VAL A 200 -0.05 11.47 -7.87
CA VAL A 200 1.22 12.18 -7.73
C VAL A 200 2.38 11.33 -8.24
N TYR A 201 3.41 12.03 -8.72
CA TYR A 201 4.51 11.43 -9.46
C TYR A 201 5.83 11.66 -8.72
N ASP A 202 6.62 10.59 -8.59
CA ASP A 202 8.05 10.73 -8.37
C ASP A 202 8.73 11.14 -9.68
N ASN A 203 9.88 11.81 -9.53
CA ASN A 203 10.68 12.32 -10.62
C ASN A 203 9.84 13.03 -11.71
N ALA A 204 8.95 13.92 -11.26
CA ALA A 204 8.01 14.60 -12.13
C ALA A 204 8.72 15.35 -13.29
N ALA A 205 8.17 15.20 -14.49
CA ALA A 205 8.67 15.84 -15.70
C ALA A 205 8.79 17.35 -15.52
N GLN A 206 9.74 17.98 -16.23
CA GLN A 206 9.97 19.42 -16.13
C GLN A 206 8.69 20.24 -16.42
N ALA A 207 7.82 19.74 -17.30
CA ALA A 207 6.54 20.35 -17.63
C ALA A 207 5.51 20.36 -16.48
N ARG A 208 5.68 19.53 -15.45
CA ARG A 208 4.84 19.49 -14.24
C ARG A 208 5.33 20.40 -13.11
N LYS A 209 6.61 20.80 -13.14
CA LYS A 209 7.19 21.67 -12.10
C LYS A 209 6.63 23.09 -12.20
N ARG A 210 6.30 23.70 -11.07
CA ARG A 210 5.70 25.04 -10.96
C ARG A 210 6.43 25.84 -9.88
N GLY A 211 7.10 26.90 -10.30
CA GLY A 211 7.90 27.71 -9.37
C GLY A 211 9.03 26.90 -8.73
N LYS A 212 9.35 27.23 -7.47
CA LYS A 212 10.48 26.61 -6.75
C LYS A 212 10.14 25.23 -6.19
N ASP A 213 8.97 25.11 -5.56
CA ASP A 213 8.61 23.94 -4.73
C ASP A 213 7.23 23.35 -5.11
N GLY A 214 6.69 23.70 -6.29
CA GLY A 214 5.39 23.22 -6.75
C GLY A 214 5.48 22.14 -7.83
N VAL A 215 4.55 21.20 -7.80
CA VAL A 215 4.37 20.16 -8.82
C VAL A 215 2.88 20.00 -9.15
N LEU A 216 2.58 19.74 -10.42
CA LEU A 216 1.23 19.38 -10.85
C LEU A 216 0.97 17.88 -10.65
N ALA A 217 -0.16 17.59 -10.02
CA ALA A 217 -0.76 16.27 -9.91
C ALA A 217 -1.92 16.14 -10.92
N ASP A 218 -2.28 14.90 -11.26
CA ASP A 218 -3.38 14.64 -12.18
C ASP A 218 -4.61 14.14 -11.43
N LEU A 219 -5.79 14.45 -11.97
CA LEU A 219 -7.08 13.96 -11.50
C LEU A 219 -7.69 13.05 -12.56
N PHE A 220 -7.92 11.79 -12.20
CA PHE A 220 -8.59 10.81 -13.05
C PHE A 220 -9.99 10.55 -12.52
N LEU A 221 -11.03 10.86 -13.30
CA LEU A 221 -12.39 10.53 -12.91
C LEU A 221 -12.57 9.03 -12.86
N ILE A 222 -13.24 8.53 -11.82
CA ILE A 222 -13.54 7.11 -11.67
C ILE A 222 -15.03 6.91 -11.43
N THR A 223 -15.55 5.77 -11.86
CA THR A 223 -16.92 5.39 -11.51
C THR A 223 -16.99 5.04 -10.03
N SER A 224 -17.96 5.63 -9.33
CA SER A 224 -18.34 5.19 -7.98
C SER A 224 -18.61 3.69 -7.98
N GLY A 225 -18.07 2.98 -6.99
CA GLY A 225 -18.30 1.54 -6.79
C GLY A 225 -19.72 1.22 -6.36
#